data_AF-A0A804IS01-F1
#
_entry.id   AF-A0A804IS01-F1
#
_cell.length_a   1.000
_cell.length_b   1.000
_cell.length_c   1.000
_cell.angle_alpha   90.00
_cell.angle_beta   90.00
_cell.angle_gamma   90.00
#
_symmetry.space_group_name_H-M   'P 1'
#
loop_
_entity.id
_entity.type
_entity.pdbx_description
1 polymer ?
#
loop_
_entity_poly.entity_id
_entity_poly.type
_entity_poly.pdbx_seq_one_letter_code
_entity_poly.pdbx_strand_id
1 'polypeptide(L)'
;MAFFNRVSPALVEILNKLQSGESLTDFDHNLYEYGSVRYNIQASASSPQIVNLSTWMPPLSPEFSSDCLPDCALQDVKRVYLDSAEVVEPSKQGYMLTLRIDFAELPQRKDRMKAISEISSLHAVILSSQMKDMLWNLEPRYMGNGMCNPIKIVHQLKEPFFVIKMLEKTTVIYPMRFKDDTDVILATSFFQELVDVSNLEAHYKAPRCTWSPIPPLELRGEPFQYLTTNGGFVSLEIFSQHIRGTKADNTVWNLLTFVSYVKYHVKCTRGFIQRKMRQRQESLTEVIRSARIRGDEDVKKHQIGGHKNVKKLMNFSRSKMFKKRYTIITNKIKKFHYRIKIKWLLHRFRRQWLRVQKIPLLRKYRKLD
;
A
#
# COMPACT_ATOMS: atom_id res chain seq x y z
N MET A 1 6.79 -4.83 5.44
CA MET A 1 7.34 -3.47 5.20
C MET A 1 6.27 -2.43 5.46
N ALA A 2 6.64 -1.29 6.04
CA ALA A 2 5.71 -0.16 6.22
C ALA A 2 5.73 0.78 5.00
N PHE A 3 6.91 1.05 4.42
CA PHE A 3 7.11 1.91 3.25
C PHE A 3 7.90 1.18 2.15
N PHE A 4 7.77 1.65 0.90
CA PHE A 4 8.56 1.15 -0.23
C PHE A 4 9.94 1.76 -0.24
N ASN A 5 10.96 0.91 -0.35
CA ASN A 5 12.33 1.36 -0.48
C ASN A 5 12.58 1.98 -1.85
N ARG A 6 13.44 3.01 -1.90
CA ARG A 6 13.95 3.60 -3.15
C ARG A 6 14.94 2.69 -3.86
N VAL A 7 15.64 1.85 -3.07
CA VAL A 7 16.64 0.91 -3.57
C VAL A 7 15.95 -0.38 -4.02
N SER A 8 16.25 -0.81 -5.24
CA SER A 8 15.85 -2.12 -5.75
C SER A 8 16.62 -3.23 -5.03
N PRO A 9 15.94 -4.14 -4.30
CA PRO A 9 16.61 -5.28 -3.69
C PRO A 9 17.12 -6.30 -4.74
N ALA A 10 16.44 -6.41 -5.89
CA ALA A 10 16.83 -7.35 -6.95
C ALA A 10 18.11 -6.89 -7.66
N LEU A 11 18.23 -5.59 -7.96
CA LEU A 11 19.47 -5.04 -8.51
C LEU A 11 20.63 -5.16 -7.52
N VAL A 12 20.40 -4.90 -6.23
CA VAL A 12 21.42 -5.10 -5.20
C VAL A 12 21.91 -6.54 -5.19
N GLU A 13 21.01 -7.52 -5.26
CA GLU A 13 21.40 -8.94 -5.27
C GLU A 13 22.21 -9.30 -6.52
N ILE A 14 21.78 -8.87 -7.71
CA ILE A 14 22.46 -9.18 -8.97
C ILE A 14 23.84 -8.51 -9.02
N LEU A 15 23.93 -7.22 -8.67
CA LEU A 15 25.20 -6.49 -8.69
C LEU A 15 26.19 -7.05 -7.66
N ASN A 16 25.73 -7.48 -6.48
CA ASN A 16 26.60 -8.17 -5.51
C ASN A 16 27.13 -9.50 -6.04
N LYS A 17 26.30 -10.28 -6.74
CA LYS A 17 26.73 -11.54 -7.38
C LYS A 17 27.80 -11.29 -8.44
N LEU A 18 27.57 -10.29 -9.32
CA LEU A 18 28.56 -9.89 -10.34
C LEU A 18 29.87 -9.40 -9.71
N GLN A 19 29.79 -8.57 -8.66
CA GLN A 19 30.96 -8.09 -7.93
C GLN A 19 31.76 -9.23 -7.29
N SER A 20 31.09 -10.28 -6.82
CA SER A 20 31.75 -11.43 -6.18
C SER A 20 32.49 -12.35 -7.15
N GLY A 21 32.35 -12.14 -8.46
CA GLY A 21 33.00 -12.96 -9.49
C GLY A 21 32.39 -14.36 -9.64
N GLU A 22 31.17 -14.57 -9.14
CA GLU A 22 30.46 -15.86 -9.27
C GLU A 22 30.09 -16.18 -10.74
N SER A 23 30.04 -15.20 -11.63
CA SER A 23 29.79 -15.39 -13.07
C SER A 23 31.11 -15.45 -13.87
N LEU A 24 31.57 -16.67 -14.18
CA LEU A 24 32.71 -16.92 -15.07
C LEU A 24 32.33 -16.91 -16.57
N THR A 25 31.08 -16.58 -16.88
CA THR A 25 30.48 -16.60 -18.23
C THR A 25 29.88 -15.24 -18.56
N ASP A 26 29.69 -14.96 -19.86
CA ASP A 26 28.97 -13.78 -20.30
C ASP A 26 27.58 -13.74 -19.66
N PHE A 27 27.27 -12.64 -19.00
CA PHE A 27 26.04 -12.42 -18.27
C PHE A 27 25.18 -11.41 -19.03
N ASP A 28 23.97 -11.80 -19.41
CA ASP A 28 22.95 -10.90 -19.95
C ASP A 28 21.61 -11.21 -19.30
N HIS A 29 21.14 -10.32 -18.43
CA HIS A 29 19.92 -10.52 -17.68
C HIS A 29 18.95 -9.36 -17.82
N ASN A 30 17.69 -9.67 -18.14
CA ASN A 30 16.59 -8.71 -18.13
C ASN A 30 15.82 -8.81 -16.82
N LEU A 31 15.71 -7.70 -16.11
CA LEU A 31 14.94 -7.57 -14.87
C LEU A 31 13.76 -6.62 -15.10
N TYR A 32 12.58 -7.01 -14.61
CA TYR A 32 11.37 -6.20 -14.67
C TYR A 32 10.93 -5.79 -13.28
N GLU A 33 10.67 -4.50 -13.10
CA GLU A 33 10.27 -3.95 -11.81
C GLU A 33 8.95 -3.20 -11.87
N TYR A 34 8.47 -2.87 -10.67
CA TYR A 34 7.29 -2.07 -10.45
C TYR A 34 7.40 -0.72 -11.19
N GLY A 35 6.31 -0.27 -11.82
CA GLY A 35 6.29 0.92 -12.67
C GLY A 35 6.56 0.63 -14.16
N SER A 36 6.55 -0.65 -14.55
CA SER A 36 6.91 -1.09 -15.92
C SER A 36 8.34 -0.75 -16.29
N VAL A 37 9.22 -0.73 -15.30
CA VAL A 37 10.65 -0.49 -15.49
C VAL A 37 11.28 -1.77 -15.99
N ARG A 38 12.15 -1.62 -16.99
CA ARG A 38 12.96 -2.70 -17.50
C ARG A 38 14.43 -2.34 -17.31
N TYR A 39 15.16 -3.26 -16.71
CA TYR A 39 16.61 -3.23 -16.65
C TYR A 39 17.18 -4.32 -17.53
N ASN A 40 18.35 -4.03 -18.09
CA ASN A 40 19.20 -5.02 -18.72
C ASN A 40 20.60 -4.87 -18.16
N ILE A 41 21.11 -5.95 -17.61
CA ILE A 41 22.40 -6.00 -16.93
C ILE A 41 23.29 -6.91 -17.76
N GLN A 42 24.37 -6.34 -18.28
CA GLN A 42 25.34 -7.05 -19.11
C GLN A 42 26.73 -6.99 -18.48
N ALA A 43 27.39 -8.14 -18.41
CA ALA A 43 28.80 -8.25 -18.05
C ALA A 43 29.45 -9.29 -18.96
N SER A 44 30.66 -9.02 -19.45
CA SER A 44 31.39 -9.96 -20.31
C SER A 44 32.48 -10.69 -19.52
N ALA A 45 32.72 -11.95 -19.87
CA ALA A 45 33.81 -12.75 -19.32
C ALA A 45 35.20 -12.14 -19.62
N SER A 46 35.35 -11.39 -20.72
CA SER A 46 36.60 -10.71 -21.06
C SER A 46 36.91 -9.53 -20.13
N SER A 47 35.89 -8.92 -19.54
CA SER A 47 36.02 -7.76 -18.64
C SER A 47 35.07 -7.88 -17.44
N PRO A 48 35.32 -8.84 -16.52
CA PRO A 48 34.36 -9.19 -15.46
C PRO A 48 34.17 -8.08 -14.42
N GLN A 49 35.07 -7.09 -14.37
CA GLN A 49 34.96 -5.93 -13.48
C GLN A 49 34.00 -4.86 -14.00
N ILE A 50 33.67 -4.89 -15.30
CA ILE A 50 32.84 -3.89 -15.95
C ILE A 50 31.42 -4.44 -16.14
N VAL A 51 30.43 -3.71 -15.64
CA VAL A 51 29.02 -4.03 -15.80
C VAL A 51 28.29 -2.89 -16.48
N ASN A 52 27.56 -3.21 -17.54
CA ASN A 52 26.68 -2.28 -18.24
C ASN A 52 25.24 -2.46 -17.74
N LEU A 53 24.69 -1.42 -17.12
CA LEU A 53 23.30 -1.37 -16.67
C LEU A 53 22.50 -0.45 -17.58
N SER A 54 21.62 -1.02 -18.41
CA SER A 54 20.71 -0.28 -19.27
C SER A 54 19.30 -0.24 -18.67
N THR A 55 18.61 0.89 -18.74
CA THR A 55 17.26 1.06 -18.19
C THR A 55 16.29 1.68 -19.19
N TRP A 56 15.05 1.19 -19.14
CA TRP A 56 13.92 1.73 -19.88
C TRP A 56 12.74 1.88 -18.92
N MET A 57 11.99 2.97 -19.08
CA MET A 57 10.77 3.22 -18.31
C MET A 57 9.81 4.08 -19.13
N PRO A 58 8.49 3.96 -18.91
CA PRO A 58 7.53 4.85 -19.54
C PRO A 58 7.70 6.29 -19.02
N PRO A 59 7.43 7.31 -19.84
CA PRO A 59 7.48 8.70 -19.40
C PRO A 59 6.42 8.96 -18.33
N LEU A 60 6.75 9.81 -17.34
CA LEU A 60 5.83 10.14 -16.24
C LEU A 60 4.57 10.87 -16.71
N SER A 61 4.58 11.54 -17.86
CA SER A 61 3.39 12.19 -18.41
C SER A 61 3.40 12.03 -19.93
N PRO A 62 2.23 11.73 -20.55
CA PRO A 62 2.13 11.61 -22.01
C PRO A 62 2.43 12.92 -22.74
N GLU A 63 2.32 14.06 -22.05
CA GLU A 63 2.65 15.38 -22.62
C GLU A 63 4.15 15.55 -22.87
N PHE A 64 5.00 14.75 -22.20
CA PHE A 64 6.46 14.84 -22.25
C PHE A 64 7.09 13.55 -22.76
N SER A 65 6.43 12.88 -23.72
CA SER A 65 6.94 11.66 -24.33
C SER A 65 8.11 11.95 -25.26
N SER A 66 9.33 11.60 -24.82
CA SER A 66 10.54 11.60 -25.63
C SER A 66 11.17 10.20 -25.64
N ASP A 67 11.83 9.84 -26.74
CA ASP A 67 12.61 8.59 -26.83
C ASP A 67 13.88 8.65 -25.96
N CYS A 68 14.32 9.86 -25.60
CA CYS A 68 15.46 10.12 -24.74
C CYS A 68 15.05 10.46 -23.31
N LEU A 69 15.97 10.25 -22.37
CA LEU A 69 15.82 10.69 -20.99
C LEU A 69 15.77 12.24 -20.92
N PRO A 70 14.85 12.85 -20.14
CA PRO A 70 14.82 14.30 -19.98
C PRO A 70 16.14 14.85 -19.42
N ASP A 71 16.54 16.04 -19.87
CA ASP A 71 17.83 16.66 -19.50
C ASP A 71 17.99 16.82 -17.97
N CYS A 72 16.90 17.17 -17.27
CA CYS A 72 16.90 17.28 -15.81
C CYS A 72 17.29 15.97 -15.13
N ALA A 73 16.76 14.84 -15.61
CA ALA A 73 17.06 13.52 -15.09
C ALA A 73 18.48 13.08 -15.48
N LEU A 74 18.93 13.39 -16.70
CA LEU A 74 20.29 13.07 -17.14
C LEU A 74 21.34 13.81 -16.30
N GLN A 75 21.13 15.10 -16.03
CA GLN A 75 22.03 15.91 -15.17
C GLN A 75 22.04 15.38 -13.74
N ASP A 76 20.88 15.04 -13.18
CA ASP A 76 20.79 14.46 -11.83
C ASP A 76 21.50 13.10 -11.75
N VAL A 77 21.35 12.24 -12.76
CA VAL A 77 22.06 10.95 -12.86
C VAL A 77 23.57 11.17 -12.93
N LYS A 78 24.05 12.02 -13.84
CA LYS A 78 25.48 12.33 -13.98
C LYS A 78 26.06 12.87 -12.67
N ARG A 79 25.31 13.69 -11.92
CA ARG A 79 25.73 14.23 -10.62
C ARG A 79 25.72 13.20 -9.49
N VAL A 80 24.66 12.38 -9.40
CA VAL A 80 24.49 11.41 -8.31
C VAL A 80 25.46 10.24 -8.45
N TYR A 81 25.75 9.81 -9.68
CA TYR A 81 26.54 8.60 -9.94
C TYR A 81 27.98 8.88 -10.37
N LEU A 82 28.44 10.14 -10.33
CA LEU A 82 29.77 10.55 -10.79
C LEU A 82 30.91 9.66 -10.25
N ASP A 83 30.83 9.28 -8.98
CA ASP A 83 31.88 8.48 -8.31
C ASP A 83 31.71 6.97 -8.48
N SER A 84 30.58 6.51 -9.04
CA SER A 84 30.18 5.09 -9.05
C SER A 84 29.92 4.51 -10.44
N ALA A 85 29.58 5.35 -11.43
CA ALA A 85 29.26 4.90 -12.78
C ALA A 85 29.40 6.04 -13.81
N GLU A 86 29.77 5.65 -15.03
CA GLU A 86 29.83 6.54 -16.18
C GLU A 86 28.57 6.39 -17.05
N VAL A 87 28.06 7.50 -17.57
CA VAL A 87 26.97 7.46 -18.56
C VAL A 87 27.55 7.18 -19.95
N VAL A 88 27.08 6.12 -20.61
CA VAL A 88 27.52 5.72 -21.95
C VAL A 88 26.62 6.35 -23.01
N GLU A 89 27.21 7.02 -24.00
CA GLU A 89 26.52 7.61 -25.16
C GLU A 89 27.06 7.01 -26.47
N PRO A 90 26.21 6.54 -27.40
CA PRO A 90 24.74 6.43 -27.30
C PRO A 90 24.29 5.32 -26.34
N SER A 91 23.07 5.44 -25.81
CA SER A 91 22.48 4.38 -24.99
C SER A 91 22.26 3.10 -25.82
N LYS A 92 22.21 1.95 -25.12
CA LYS A 92 21.89 0.67 -25.75
C LYS A 92 20.54 0.76 -26.47
N GLN A 93 20.47 0.19 -27.68
CA GLN A 93 19.24 0.17 -28.47
C GLN A 93 18.06 -0.43 -27.67
N GLY A 94 16.94 0.31 -27.64
CA GLY A 94 15.75 -0.06 -26.88
C GLY A 94 15.77 0.38 -25.40
N TYR A 95 16.80 1.11 -24.96
CA TYR A 95 16.92 1.64 -23.60
C TYR A 95 17.18 3.16 -23.63
N MET A 96 16.70 3.85 -22.60
CA MET A 96 16.79 5.32 -22.50
C MET A 96 18.13 5.79 -21.91
N LEU A 97 18.78 4.94 -21.10
CA LEU A 97 20.03 5.24 -20.41
C LEU A 97 20.84 3.96 -20.26
N THR A 98 22.14 4.05 -20.46
CA THR A 98 23.12 2.99 -20.15
C THR A 98 24.20 3.55 -19.25
N LEU A 99 24.41 2.88 -18.10
CA LEU A 99 25.48 3.17 -17.16
C LEU A 99 26.56 2.09 -17.27
N ARG A 100 27.82 2.51 -17.37
CA ARG A 100 28.99 1.64 -17.24
C ARG A 100 29.50 1.74 -15.80
N ILE A 101 29.59 0.61 -15.13
CA ILE A 101 30.05 0.49 -13.75
C ILE A 101 31.37 -0.25 -13.79
N ASP A 102 32.44 0.35 -13.28
CA ASP A 102 33.75 -0.30 -13.16
C ASP A 102 34.06 -0.59 -11.68
N PHE A 103 33.98 -1.86 -11.30
CA PHE A 103 34.29 -2.26 -9.92
C PHE A 103 35.79 -2.22 -9.60
N ALA A 104 36.67 -2.11 -10.59
CA ALA A 104 38.11 -1.98 -10.38
C ALA A 104 38.47 -0.57 -9.87
N GLU A 105 37.75 0.46 -10.33
CA GLU A 105 37.92 1.86 -9.89
C GLU A 105 37.42 2.10 -8.46
N LEU A 106 36.69 1.14 -7.89
CA LEU A 106 36.20 1.16 -6.51
C LEU A 106 37.09 0.27 -5.62
N PRO A 107 38.14 0.81 -4.97
CA PRO A 107 39.17 0.01 -4.32
C PRO A 107 38.68 -0.65 -3.02
N GLN A 108 37.81 0.01 -2.25
CA GLN A 108 37.34 -0.54 -0.98
C GLN A 108 36.02 -1.29 -1.15
N ARG A 109 35.89 -2.43 -0.46
CA ARG A 109 34.62 -3.16 -0.36
C ARG A 109 33.47 -2.29 0.15
N LYS A 110 33.76 -1.36 1.06
CA LYS A 110 32.77 -0.41 1.59
C LYS A 110 32.23 0.52 0.50
N ASP A 111 33.10 0.98 -0.38
CA ASP A 111 32.74 1.89 -1.47
C ASP A 111 31.95 1.14 -2.54
N ARG A 112 32.32 -0.11 -2.84
CA ARG A 112 31.51 -1.00 -3.71
C ARG A 112 30.10 -1.22 -3.19
N MET A 113 29.94 -1.52 -1.89
CA MET A 113 28.60 -1.72 -1.30
C MET A 113 27.75 -0.45 -1.35
N LYS A 114 28.37 0.73 -1.15
CA LYS A 114 27.67 2.02 -1.29
C LYS A 114 27.27 2.27 -2.74
N ALA A 115 28.20 2.13 -3.68
CA ALA A 115 27.95 2.28 -5.11
C ALA A 115 26.81 1.37 -5.58
N ILE A 116 26.82 0.09 -5.20
CA ILE A 116 25.74 -0.84 -5.52
C ILE A 116 24.40 -0.36 -4.96
N SER A 117 24.36 0.10 -3.71
CA SER A 117 23.13 0.62 -3.11
C SER A 117 22.65 1.90 -3.80
N GLU A 118 23.56 2.78 -4.21
CA GLU A 118 23.25 4.03 -4.91
C GLU A 118 22.73 3.74 -6.32
N ILE A 119 23.46 2.95 -7.12
CA ILE A 119 23.08 2.52 -8.47
C ILE A 119 21.73 1.80 -8.45
N SER A 120 21.48 0.97 -7.44
CA SER A 120 20.20 0.29 -7.29
C SER A 120 19.02 1.22 -6.97
N SER A 121 19.26 2.51 -6.74
CA SER A 121 18.22 3.54 -6.62
C SER A 121 17.98 4.34 -7.91
N LEU A 122 18.60 3.94 -9.03
CA LEU A 122 18.56 4.64 -10.34
C LEU A 122 17.15 5.03 -10.77
N HIS A 123 16.20 4.11 -10.72
CA HIS A 123 14.82 4.42 -11.10
C HIS A 123 14.18 5.46 -10.19
N ALA A 124 14.42 5.36 -8.88
CA ALA A 124 13.91 6.36 -7.93
C ALA A 124 14.52 7.74 -8.18
N VAL A 125 15.81 7.82 -8.55
CA VAL A 125 16.48 9.09 -8.89
C VAL A 125 15.88 9.69 -10.15
N ILE A 126 15.74 8.89 -11.22
CA ILE A 126 15.18 9.36 -12.50
C ILE A 126 13.76 9.88 -12.31
N LEU A 127 12.88 9.09 -11.70
CA LEU A 127 11.50 9.52 -11.47
C LEU A 127 11.42 10.73 -10.54
N SER A 128 12.26 10.79 -9.51
CA SER A 128 12.24 11.94 -8.60
C SER A 128 12.70 13.21 -9.29
N SER A 129 13.67 13.11 -10.20
CA SER A 129 14.14 14.25 -10.99
C SER A 129 13.05 14.77 -11.92
N GLN A 130 12.43 13.88 -12.71
CA GLN A 130 11.34 14.25 -13.61
C GLN A 130 10.15 14.85 -12.86
N MET A 131 9.73 14.21 -11.77
CA MET A 131 8.64 14.71 -10.94
C MET A 131 9.03 16.07 -10.32
N LYS A 132 10.30 16.27 -9.92
CA LYS A 132 10.76 17.55 -9.40
C LYS A 132 10.62 18.66 -10.42
N ASP A 133 11.08 18.41 -11.62
CA ASP A 133 11.00 19.35 -12.72
C ASP A 133 9.54 19.72 -13.03
N MET A 134 8.66 18.71 -13.12
CA MET A 134 7.23 18.91 -13.37
C MET A 134 6.50 19.67 -12.26
N LEU A 135 6.83 19.38 -10.99
CA LEU A 135 6.15 19.98 -9.85
C LEU A 135 6.61 21.42 -9.59
N TRP A 136 7.88 21.73 -9.80
CA TRP A 136 8.50 22.95 -9.28
C TRP A 136 9.04 23.89 -10.36
N ASN A 137 9.61 23.36 -11.44
CA ASN A 137 10.20 24.19 -12.49
C ASN A 137 9.17 24.64 -13.55
N LEU A 138 8.09 23.88 -13.73
CA LEU A 138 7.01 24.27 -14.65
C LEU A 138 6.17 25.40 -14.07
N GLU A 139 6.01 26.51 -14.79
CA GLU A 139 5.15 27.62 -14.40
C GLU A 139 3.68 27.19 -14.24
N PRO A 140 2.91 27.78 -13.30
CA PRO A 140 1.48 27.51 -13.17
C PRO A 140 0.75 27.84 -14.47
N ARG A 141 0.07 26.84 -15.05
CA ARG A 141 -0.71 27.01 -16.27
C ARG A 141 -2.16 27.34 -15.90
N TYR A 142 -2.62 28.53 -16.24
CA TYR A 142 -4.02 28.95 -16.01
C TYR A 142 -4.86 28.72 -17.26
N MET A 143 -6.06 28.14 -17.10
CA MET A 143 -7.11 28.18 -18.11
C MET A 143 -7.69 29.58 -18.23
N GLY A 144 -8.36 29.86 -19.35
CA GLY A 144 -9.09 31.13 -19.57
C GLY A 144 -10.19 31.44 -18.54
N ASN A 145 -10.55 30.48 -17.67
CA ASN A 145 -11.47 30.64 -16.55
C ASN A 145 -10.77 30.92 -15.19
N GLY A 146 -9.44 31.06 -15.16
CA GLY A 146 -8.64 31.26 -13.95
C GLY A 146 -8.29 30.01 -13.15
N MET A 147 -8.73 28.80 -13.57
CA MET A 147 -8.35 27.54 -12.91
C MET A 147 -6.99 27.02 -13.41
N CYS A 148 -6.20 26.41 -12.53
CA CYS A 148 -4.93 25.80 -12.91
C CYS A 148 -5.14 24.48 -13.68
N ASN A 149 -4.44 24.31 -14.81
CA ASN A 149 -4.47 23.08 -15.60
C ASN A 149 -3.85 21.92 -14.82
N PRO A 150 -4.56 20.79 -14.66
CA PRO A 150 -3.98 19.61 -14.05
C PRO A 150 -2.93 18.98 -14.97
N ILE A 151 -1.77 18.63 -14.41
CA ILE A 151 -0.74 17.84 -15.06
C ILE A 151 -1.02 16.38 -14.74
N LYS A 152 -1.24 15.56 -15.77
CA LYS A 152 -1.50 14.13 -15.61
C LYS A 152 -0.20 13.35 -15.49
N ILE A 153 -0.02 12.66 -14.37
CA ILE A 153 1.13 11.78 -14.11
C ILE A 153 0.70 10.31 -14.24
N VAL A 154 1.33 9.58 -15.15
CA VAL A 154 1.11 8.16 -15.47
C VAL A 154 2.32 7.34 -15.03
N HIS A 155 2.51 7.18 -13.72
CA HIS A 155 3.56 6.28 -13.21
C HIS A 155 3.14 4.80 -13.28
N GLN A 156 1.86 4.51 -13.04
CA GLN A 156 1.27 3.19 -13.26
C GLN A 156 0.37 3.26 -14.49
N LEU A 157 0.61 2.42 -15.50
CA LEU A 157 -0.02 2.46 -16.83
C LEU A 157 -1.56 2.58 -16.85
N LYS A 158 -2.25 2.27 -15.75
CA LYS A 158 -3.72 2.31 -15.65
C LYS A 158 -4.27 3.21 -14.53
N GLU A 159 -3.40 3.85 -13.76
CA GLU A 159 -3.80 4.64 -12.59
C GLU A 159 -3.03 5.95 -12.54
N PRO A 160 -3.41 6.91 -13.40
CA PRO A 160 -2.82 8.23 -13.34
C PRO A 160 -3.29 8.96 -12.08
N PHE A 161 -2.46 9.87 -11.63
CA PHE A 161 -2.81 10.89 -10.65
C PHE A 161 -2.52 12.27 -11.24
N PHE A 162 -3.11 13.30 -10.64
CA PHE A 162 -3.05 14.66 -11.18
C PHE A 162 -2.29 15.56 -10.23
N VAL A 163 -1.52 16.48 -10.80
CA VAL A 163 -0.82 17.52 -10.08
C VAL A 163 -1.38 18.86 -10.51
N ILE A 164 -1.71 19.70 -9.55
CA ILE A 164 -2.23 21.04 -9.78
C ILE A 164 -1.34 22.02 -9.04
N LYS A 165 -0.55 22.78 -9.79
CA LYS A 165 0.36 23.79 -9.25
C LYS A 165 -0.39 25.10 -9.05
N MET A 166 -0.39 25.61 -7.83
CA MET A 166 -0.83 26.97 -7.49
C MET A 166 0.38 27.77 -6.95
N LEU A 167 0.24 29.09 -6.79
CA LEU A 167 1.33 29.96 -6.35
C LEU A 167 1.95 29.54 -5.00
N GLU A 168 1.11 29.20 -4.02
CA GLU A 168 1.55 28.90 -2.65
C GLU A 168 1.55 27.41 -2.30
N LYS A 169 0.84 26.59 -3.10
CA LYS A 169 0.64 25.17 -2.82
C LYS A 169 0.56 24.34 -4.09
N THR A 170 1.01 23.11 -3.99
CA THR A 170 0.83 22.09 -5.04
C THR A 170 -0.15 21.05 -4.52
N THR A 171 -1.26 20.85 -5.22
CA THR A 171 -2.26 19.85 -4.86
C THR A 171 -2.07 18.61 -5.73
N VAL A 172 -1.91 17.45 -5.09
CA VAL A 172 -1.78 16.17 -5.79
C VAL A 172 -3.05 15.35 -5.54
N ILE A 173 -3.76 14.98 -6.61
CA ILE A 173 -5.06 14.32 -6.55
C ILE A 173 -4.92 12.90 -7.11
N TYR A 174 -5.29 11.91 -6.29
CA TYR A 174 -5.25 10.48 -6.63
C TYR A 174 -6.67 9.95 -6.81
N PRO A 175 -7.08 9.63 -8.05
CA PRO A 175 -8.29 8.86 -8.32
C PRO A 175 -8.07 7.39 -7.95
N MET A 176 -8.65 6.93 -6.84
CA MET A 176 -8.38 5.62 -6.27
C MET A 176 -9.31 4.54 -6.83
N ARG A 177 -8.74 3.47 -7.37
CA ARG A 177 -9.46 2.34 -7.98
C ARG A 177 -9.08 1.01 -7.34
N PHE A 178 -10.10 0.22 -7.01
CA PHE A 178 -9.95 -1.12 -6.44
C PHE A 178 -10.75 -2.13 -7.26
N LYS A 179 -10.23 -3.36 -7.37
CA LYS A 179 -10.93 -4.43 -8.11
C LYS A 179 -12.04 -5.06 -7.29
N ASP A 180 -11.83 -5.23 -5.99
CA ASP A 180 -12.75 -5.92 -5.10
C ASP A 180 -13.53 -4.91 -4.25
N ASP A 181 -14.85 -5.09 -4.13
CA ASP A 181 -15.71 -4.21 -3.31
C ASP A 181 -15.32 -4.24 -1.83
N THR A 182 -14.79 -5.36 -1.34
CA THR A 182 -14.27 -5.44 0.04
C THR A 182 -13.06 -4.53 0.25
N ASP A 183 -12.21 -4.41 -0.78
CA ASP A 183 -11.03 -3.57 -0.72
C ASP A 183 -11.43 -2.09 -0.79
N VAL A 184 -12.51 -1.75 -1.50
CA VAL A 184 -13.11 -0.41 -1.47
C VAL A 184 -13.50 -0.02 -0.04
N ILE A 185 -14.24 -0.88 0.68
CA ILE A 185 -14.68 -0.60 2.05
C ILE A 185 -13.48 -0.38 2.99
N LEU A 186 -12.46 -1.23 2.89
CA LEU A 186 -11.23 -1.11 3.67
C LEU A 186 -10.47 0.17 3.34
N ALA A 187 -10.37 0.52 2.05
CA ALA A 187 -9.72 1.73 1.59
C ALA A 187 -10.46 2.99 2.04
N THR A 188 -11.79 3.03 1.95
CA THR A 188 -12.59 4.16 2.43
C THR A 188 -12.37 4.40 3.93
N SER A 189 -12.35 3.34 4.74
CA SER A 189 -12.02 3.46 6.16
C SER A 189 -10.59 3.97 6.38
N PHE A 190 -9.63 3.53 5.56
CA PHE A 190 -8.25 4.01 5.61
C PHE A 190 -8.17 5.52 5.29
N PHE A 191 -8.86 6.00 4.25
CA PHE A 191 -8.84 7.41 3.88
C PHE A 191 -9.51 8.30 4.91
N GLN A 192 -10.61 7.86 5.52
CA GLN A 192 -11.26 8.60 6.60
C GLN A 192 -10.32 8.79 7.79
N GLU A 193 -9.62 7.72 8.22
CA GLU A 193 -8.61 7.82 9.28
C GLU A 193 -7.43 8.71 8.86
N LEU A 194 -6.98 8.64 7.61
CA LEU A 194 -5.90 9.49 7.11
C LEU A 194 -6.27 10.98 7.16
N VAL A 195 -7.50 11.33 6.75
CA VAL A 195 -8.04 12.70 6.82
C VAL A 195 -8.10 13.17 8.27
N ASP A 196 -8.65 12.34 9.17
CA ASP A 196 -8.73 12.65 10.59
C ASP A 196 -7.36 12.90 11.21
N VAL A 197 -6.37 12.05 10.91
CA VAL A 197 -4.99 12.20 11.39
C VAL A 197 -4.33 13.45 10.83
N SER A 198 -4.58 13.79 9.56
CA SER A 198 -4.01 14.99 8.94
C SER A 198 -4.53 16.29 9.57
N ASN A 199 -5.72 16.26 10.18
CA ASN A 199 -6.33 17.40 10.86
C ASN A 199 -5.93 17.50 12.35
N LEU A 200 -5.17 16.56 12.90
CA LEU A 200 -4.68 16.63 14.27
C LEU A 200 -3.54 17.65 14.39
N GLU A 201 -3.59 18.49 15.43
CA GLU A 201 -2.54 19.48 15.73
C GLU A 201 -1.15 18.86 15.88
N ALA A 202 -1.07 17.62 16.39
CA ALA A 202 0.19 16.87 16.52
C ALA A 202 0.91 16.67 15.16
N HIS A 203 0.19 16.75 14.04
CA HIS A 203 0.71 16.52 12.70
C HIS A 203 0.70 17.79 11.82
N TYR A 204 0.73 19.00 12.41
CA TYR A 204 0.72 20.26 11.65
C TYR A 204 1.83 20.42 10.60
N LYS A 205 2.94 19.68 10.75
CA LYS A 205 4.06 19.68 9.78
C LYS A 205 3.84 18.74 8.58
N ALA A 206 2.79 17.91 8.61
CA ALA A 206 2.48 16.98 7.54
C ALA A 206 1.60 17.65 6.46
N PRO A 207 1.62 17.12 5.22
CA PRO A 207 0.66 17.49 4.20
C PRO A 207 -0.79 17.37 4.66
N ARG A 208 -1.61 18.37 4.33
CA ARG A 208 -3.05 18.26 4.52
C ARG A 208 -3.61 17.22 3.56
N CYS A 209 -4.51 16.38 4.05
CA CYS A 209 -5.14 15.33 3.27
C CYS A 209 -6.65 15.52 3.28
N THR A 210 -7.27 15.49 2.11
CA THR A 210 -8.72 15.44 1.97
C THR A 210 -9.12 14.21 1.17
N TRP A 211 -10.34 13.72 1.39
CA TRP A 211 -10.93 12.64 0.62
C TRP A 211 -12.36 12.99 0.25
N SER A 212 -12.72 12.75 -1.01
CA SER A 212 -14.07 12.98 -1.54
C SER A 212 -14.50 11.80 -2.41
N PRO A 213 -15.76 11.33 -2.32
CA PRO A 213 -16.29 10.35 -3.27
C PRO A 213 -16.54 10.96 -4.65
N ILE A 214 -16.65 12.29 -4.75
CA ILE A 214 -16.96 13.03 -5.98
C ILE A 214 -15.68 13.68 -6.52
N PRO A 215 -15.47 13.73 -7.85
CA PRO A 215 -14.33 14.41 -8.45
C PRO A 215 -14.20 15.86 -7.97
N PRO A 216 -13.01 16.30 -7.52
CA PRO A 216 -12.74 17.69 -7.18
C PRO A 216 -12.96 18.64 -8.36
N LEU A 217 -13.26 19.91 -8.06
CA LEU A 217 -13.58 20.93 -9.06
C LEU A 217 -12.43 21.15 -10.04
N GLU A 218 -11.21 20.95 -9.57
CA GLU A 218 -9.97 21.16 -10.29
C GLU A 218 -9.72 20.09 -11.37
N LEU A 219 -10.45 18.96 -11.32
CA LEU A 219 -10.43 17.93 -12.37
C LEU A 219 -11.60 18.07 -13.37
N ARG A 220 -12.38 19.16 -13.30
CA ARG A 220 -13.42 19.41 -14.29
C ARG A 220 -12.81 19.61 -15.67
N GLY A 221 -13.30 18.86 -16.66
CA GLY A 221 -12.80 18.88 -18.04
C GLY A 221 -11.93 17.67 -18.38
N GLU A 222 -11.44 16.93 -17.39
CA GLU A 222 -10.71 15.68 -17.66
C GLU A 222 -11.64 14.58 -18.22
N PRO A 223 -11.12 13.69 -19.09
CA PRO A 223 -11.88 12.57 -19.62
C PRO A 223 -12.56 11.72 -18.55
N PHE A 224 -13.80 11.30 -18.82
CA PHE A 224 -14.65 10.53 -17.89
C PHE A 224 -13.99 9.26 -17.35
N GLN A 225 -13.12 8.62 -18.14
CA GLN A 225 -12.35 7.45 -17.72
C GLN A 225 -11.50 7.71 -16.46
N TYR A 226 -10.96 8.93 -16.32
CA TYR A 226 -10.12 9.31 -15.20
C TYR A 226 -10.92 9.79 -13.99
N LEU A 227 -12.15 10.27 -14.22
CA LEU A 227 -13.08 10.72 -13.19
C LEU A 227 -13.94 9.59 -12.61
N THR A 228 -13.99 8.44 -13.27
CA THR A 228 -14.73 7.27 -12.77
C THR A 228 -13.85 6.47 -11.81
N THR A 229 -14.20 6.52 -10.52
CA THR A 229 -13.51 5.78 -9.44
C THR A 229 -14.52 5.15 -8.48
N ASN A 230 -14.15 4.04 -7.85
CA ASN A 230 -14.93 3.41 -6.78
C ASN A 230 -14.37 3.70 -5.37
N GLY A 231 -13.08 4.06 -5.27
CA GLY A 231 -12.42 4.42 -4.01
C GLY A 231 -12.45 5.92 -3.68
N GLY A 232 -13.02 6.75 -4.56
CA GLY A 232 -13.02 8.21 -4.42
C GLY A 232 -11.69 8.86 -4.82
N PHE A 233 -11.53 10.11 -4.41
CA PHE A 233 -10.39 10.98 -4.71
C PHE A 233 -9.70 11.38 -3.43
N VAL A 234 -8.39 11.15 -3.35
CA VAL A 234 -7.55 11.62 -2.25
C VAL A 234 -6.75 12.81 -2.74
N SER A 235 -6.81 13.93 -2.04
CA SER A 235 -6.01 15.11 -2.38
C SER A 235 -5.01 15.40 -1.27
N LEU A 236 -3.74 15.59 -1.65
CA LEU A 236 -2.66 15.99 -0.76
C LEU A 236 -2.19 17.39 -1.11
N GLU A 237 -2.19 18.29 -0.12
CA GLU A 237 -1.69 19.66 -0.28
C GLU A 237 -0.23 19.75 0.17
N ILE A 238 0.65 20.04 -0.78
CA ILE A 238 2.09 20.15 -0.58
C ILE A 238 2.48 21.64 -0.59
N PHE A 239 3.05 22.09 0.52
CA PHE A 239 3.60 23.44 0.68
C PHE A 239 5.13 23.41 0.62
N SER A 240 5.75 24.58 0.45
CA SER A 240 7.22 24.75 0.41
C SER A 240 7.95 24.17 1.62
N GLN A 241 7.29 24.10 2.78
CA GLN A 241 7.86 23.48 3.99
C GLN A 241 8.05 21.96 3.88
N HIS A 242 7.27 21.25 3.05
CA HIS A 242 7.35 19.80 2.88
C HIS A 242 8.49 19.36 1.96
N ILE A 243 9.07 20.32 1.24
CA ILE A 243 10.05 20.08 0.17
C ILE A 243 11.42 20.69 0.48
N ARG A 244 11.61 21.22 1.70
CA ARG A 244 12.86 21.91 2.05
C ARG A 244 14.02 20.93 2.23
N GLY A 245 15.10 21.15 1.48
CA GLY A 245 16.36 20.43 1.60
C GLY A 245 16.25 18.94 1.23
N THR A 246 16.85 18.07 2.04
CA THR A 246 16.89 16.61 1.82
C THR A 246 15.52 15.91 1.86
N LYS A 247 14.45 16.62 2.25
CA LYS A 247 13.09 16.08 2.30
C LYS A 247 12.44 15.99 0.92
N ALA A 248 12.88 16.79 -0.05
CA ALA A 248 12.27 16.88 -1.37
C ALA A 248 12.15 15.51 -2.04
N ASP A 249 13.27 14.78 -2.16
CA ASP A 249 13.28 13.49 -2.83
C ASP A 249 12.39 12.45 -2.12
N ASN A 250 12.37 12.46 -0.79
CA ASN A 250 11.51 11.53 -0.03
C ASN A 250 10.03 11.88 -0.19
N THR A 251 9.68 13.17 -0.18
CA THR A 251 8.31 13.62 -0.44
C THR A 251 7.87 13.21 -1.84
N VAL A 252 8.72 13.44 -2.85
CA VAL A 252 8.46 13.04 -4.24
C VAL A 252 8.24 11.54 -4.37
N TRP A 253 9.14 10.74 -3.79
CA TRP A 253 9.03 9.28 -3.81
C TRP A 253 7.74 8.79 -3.14
N ASN A 254 7.37 9.38 -2.00
CA ASN A 254 6.14 9.04 -1.30
C ASN A 254 4.89 9.40 -2.13
N LEU A 255 4.91 10.52 -2.86
CA LEU A 255 3.83 10.89 -3.76
C LEU A 255 3.70 9.88 -4.92
N LEU A 256 4.81 9.57 -5.59
CA LEU A 256 4.84 8.59 -6.69
C LEU A 256 4.37 7.19 -6.26
N THR A 257 4.68 6.78 -5.04
CA THR A 257 4.36 5.43 -4.52
C THR A 257 3.07 5.37 -3.71
N PHE A 258 2.37 6.49 -3.50
CA PHE A 258 1.20 6.58 -2.61
C PHE A 258 0.08 5.59 -2.97
N VAL A 259 -0.26 5.48 -4.25
CA VAL A 259 -1.33 4.57 -4.72
C VAL A 259 -1.00 3.11 -4.35
N SER A 260 0.24 2.70 -4.60
CA SER A 260 0.70 1.36 -4.24
C SER A 260 0.79 1.16 -2.74
N TYR A 261 1.14 2.21 -1.99
CA TYR A 261 1.19 2.15 -0.53
C TYR A 261 -0.19 1.83 0.04
N VAL A 262 -1.21 2.56 -0.41
CA VAL A 262 -2.59 2.31 0.03
C VAL A 262 -3.03 0.90 -0.34
N LYS A 263 -2.83 0.48 -1.58
CA LYS A 263 -3.25 -0.85 -2.06
C LYS A 263 -2.55 -1.98 -1.31
N TYR A 264 -1.27 -1.83 -1.04
CA TYR A 264 -0.51 -2.79 -0.25
C TYR A 264 -1.10 -2.90 1.17
N HIS A 265 -1.34 -1.77 1.85
CA HIS A 265 -1.88 -1.79 3.21
C HIS A 265 -3.33 -2.27 3.31
N VAL A 266 -4.16 -2.03 2.29
CA VAL A 266 -5.50 -2.62 2.18
C VAL A 266 -5.41 -4.15 2.13
N LYS A 267 -4.52 -4.70 1.28
CA LYS A 267 -4.28 -6.14 1.20
C LYS A 267 -3.73 -6.72 2.50
N CYS A 268 -2.78 -6.05 3.13
CA CYS A 268 -2.26 -6.45 4.45
C CYS A 268 -3.36 -6.49 5.51
N THR A 269 -4.24 -5.48 5.53
CA THR A 269 -5.36 -5.40 6.48
C THR A 269 -6.35 -6.55 6.25
N ARG A 270 -6.68 -6.85 5.00
CA ARG A 270 -7.50 -8.01 4.65
C ARG A 270 -6.88 -9.32 5.13
N GLY A 271 -5.58 -9.52 4.88
CA GLY A 271 -4.83 -10.69 5.36
C GLY A 271 -4.81 -10.79 6.90
N PHE A 272 -4.67 -9.65 7.58
CA PHE A 272 -4.73 -9.59 9.05
C PHE A 272 -6.10 -10.00 9.59
N ILE A 273 -7.19 -9.48 9.01
CA ILE A 273 -8.55 -9.86 9.37
C ILE A 273 -8.77 -11.37 9.18
N GLN A 274 -8.35 -11.91 8.04
CA GLN A 274 -8.44 -13.35 7.76
C GLN A 274 -7.67 -14.19 8.78
N ARG A 275 -6.46 -13.77 9.16
CA ARG A 275 -5.67 -14.45 10.21
C ARG A 275 -6.41 -14.46 11.55
N LYS A 276 -7.03 -13.34 11.93
CA LYS A 276 -7.83 -13.26 13.17
C LYS A 276 -9.08 -14.12 13.12
N MET A 277 -9.75 -14.20 11.97
CA MET A 277 -10.89 -15.08 11.77
C MET A 277 -10.51 -16.56 11.92
N ARG A 278 -9.38 -16.99 11.34
CA ARG A 278 -8.86 -18.36 11.50
C ARG A 278 -8.56 -18.71 12.95
N GLN A 279 -7.83 -17.83 13.66
CA GLN A 279 -7.54 -18.01 15.09
C GLN A 279 -8.82 -18.15 15.92
N ARG A 280 -9.85 -17.36 15.58
CA ARG A 280 -11.15 -17.45 16.27
C ARG A 280 -11.87 -18.75 15.97
N GLN A 281 -11.84 -19.21 14.72
CA GLN A 281 -12.43 -20.49 14.30
C GLN A 281 -11.74 -21.67 14.98
N GLU A 282 -10.41 -21.68 15.05
CA GLU A 282 -9.62 -22.69 15.75
C GLU A 282 -10.01 -22.77 17.22
N SER A 283 -10.06 -21.63 17.90
CA SER A 283 -10.47 -21.53 19.32
C SER A 283 -11.90 -22.05 19.55
N LEU A 284 -12.85 -21.75 18.66
CA LEU A 284 -14.21 -22.26 18.76
C LEU A 284 -14.28 -23.78 18.51
N THR A 285 -13.50 -24.26 17.55
CA THR A 285 -13.41 -25.69 17.22
C THR A 285 -12.83 -26.50 18.38
N GLU A 286 -11.80 -25.97 19.04
CA GLU A 286 -11.22 -26.58 20.24
C GLU A 286 -12.24 -26.72 21.37
N VAL A 287 -13.07 -25.69 21.59
CA VAL A 287 -14.16 -25.72 22.58
C VAL A 287 -15.18 -26.81 22.22
N ILE A 288 -15.53 -26.96 20.94
CA ILE A 288 -16.46 -28.00 20.47
C ILE A 288 -15.85 -29.40 20.67
N ARG A 289 -14.59 -29.61 20.29
CA ARG A 289 -13.90 -30.90 20.49
C ARG A 289 -13.82 -31.26 21.97
N SER A 290 -13.45 -30.30 22.82
CA SER A 290 -13.39 -30.47 24.28
C SER A 290 -14.76 -30.82 24.87
N ALA A 291 -15.85 -30.25 24.34
CA ALA A 291 -17.20 -30.57 24.77
C ALA A 291 -17.63 -31.99 24.35
N ARG A 292 -17.22 -32.45 23.16
CA ARG A 292 -17.47 -33.83 22.70
C ARG A 292 -16.75 -34.85 23.58
N ILE A 293 -15.45 -34.68 23.80
CA ILE A 293 -14.64 -35.59 24.62
C ILE A 293 -15.21 -35.69 26.05
N ARG A 294 -15.54 -34.55 26.67
CA ARG A 294 -16.16 -34.54 27.99
C ARG A 294 -17.51 -35.27 28.01
N GLY A 295 -18.32 -35.10 26.97
CA GLY A 295 -19.58 -35.84 26.83
C GLY A 295 -19.37 -37.35 26.75
N ASP A 296 -18.37 -37.81 26.00
CA ASP A 296 -18.07 -39.23 25.85
C ASP A 296 -17.48 -39.85 27.12
N GLU A 297 -16.66 -39.10 27.87
CA GLU A 297 -16.16 -39.53 29.19
C GLU A 297 -17.27 -39.64 30.24
N ASP A 298 -18.22 -38.70 30.24
CA ASP A 298 -19.38 -38.74 31.13
C ASP A 298 -20.28 -39.96 30.80
N VAL A 299 -20.42 -40.31 29.51
CA VAL A 299 -21.15 -41.51 29.05
C VAL A 299 -20.42 -42.81 29.43
N LYS A 300 -19.09 -42.88 29.24
CA LYS A 300 -18.29 -44.05 29.64
C LYS A 300 -18.27 -44.27 31.15
N LYS A 301 -18.20 -43.21 31.96
CA LYS A 301 -18.32 -43.30 33.42
C LYS A 301 -19.69 -43.82 33.87
N HIS A 302 -20.76 -43.52 33.15
CA HIS A 302 -22.10 -44.06 33.43
C HIS A 302 -22.27 -45.53 33.01
N GLN A 303 -21.46 -46.06 32.09
CA GLN A 303 -21.48 -47.48 31.71
C GLN A 303 -20.64 -48.38 32.64
N ILE A 304 -19.55 -47.85 33.23
CA ILE A 304 -18.69 -48.61 34.17
C ILE A 304 -19.31 -48.68 35.58
N GLY A 305 -20.27 -47.80 35.89
CA GLY A 305 -21.06 -47.83 37.13
C GLY A 305 -22.30 -48.73 37.06
N GLY A 306 -22.19 -49.91 36.45
CA GLY A 306 -23.25 -50.90 36.44
C GLY A 306 -23.06 -51.92 37.56
N HIS A 307 -23.80 -51.77 38.66
CA HIS A 307 -24.45 -52.81 39.47
C HIS A 307 -24.62 -52.33 40.92
N LYS A 308 -25.76 -51.67 41.21
CA LYS A 308 -26.75 -52.16 42.19
C LYS A 308 -27.92 -51.18 42.34
N ASN A 309 -29.10 -51.78 42.29
CA ASN A 309 -30.39 -51.38 42.86
C ASN A 309 -31.30 -50.44 42.03
N VAL A 310 -32.28 -51.10 41.43
CA VAL A 310 -33.58 -50.58 41.04
C VAL A 310 -34.24 -49.84 42.22
N LYS A 311 -34.68 -48.59 42.02
CA LYS A 311 -36.01 -48.11 42.41
C LYS A 311 -36.29 -46.66 41.95
N LYS A 312 -37.48 -46.51 41.38
CA LYS A 312 -38.25 -45.29 41.06
C LYS A 312 -37.78 -44.41 39.89
N LEU A 313 -38.49 -44.57 38.77
CA LEU A 313 -38.72 -43.53 37.78
C LEU A 313 -39.21 -42.25 38.49
N MET A 314 -38.41 -41.19 38.42
CA MET A 314 -38.92 -39.82 38.43
C MET A 314 -38.57 -39.20 37.08
N ASN A 315 -39.61 -38.88 36.31
CA ASN A 315 -39.52 -38.17 35.04
C ASN A 315 -38.92 -36.77 35.26
N PHE A 316 -37.59 -36.66 35.21
CA PHE A 316 -36.94 -35.37 35.03
C PHE A 316 -37.06 -34.97 33.56
N SER A 317 -37.93 -33.99 33.27
CA SER A 317 -38.13 -33.50 31.91
C SER A 317 -36.79 -33.04 31.32
N ARG A 318 -36.49 -33.52 30.10
CA ARG A 318 -35.27 -33.21 29.31
C ARG A 318 -34.97 -31.69 29.23
N SER A 319 -35.97 -30.84 29.48
CA SER A 319 -35.88 -29.38 29.55
C SER A 319 -34.94 -28.84 30.64
N LYS A 320 -34.85 -29.46 31.84
CA LYS A 320 -34.02 -28.93 32.95
C LYS A 320 -32.52 -29.16 32.74
N MET A 321 -32.11 -30.24 32.06
CA MET A 321 -30.71 -30.52 31.71
C MET A 321 -30.19 -29.60 30.60
N PHE A 322 -31.01 -29.32 29.59
CA PHE A 322 -30.68 -28.35 28.54
C PHE A 322 -30.57 -26.92 29.09
N LYS A 323 -31.46 -26.50 30.01
CA LYS A 323 -31.35 -25.20 30.68
C LYS A 323 -30.06 -25.03 31.48
N LYS A 324 -29.59 -26.06 32.19
CA LYS A 324 -28.30 -26.05 32.92
C LYS A 324 -27.09 -25.99 31.96
N ARG A 325 -27.12 -26.72 30.84
CA ARG A 325 -26.05 -26.67 29.83
C ARG A 325 -25.99 -25.30 29.13
N TYR A 326 -27.14 -24.71 28.81
CA TYR A 326 -27.19 -23.38 28.19
C TYR A 326 -26.69 -22.28 29.15
N THR A 327 -27.04 -22.34 30.44
CA THR A 327 -26.57 -21.34 31.44
C THR A 327 -25.06 -21.36 31.65
N ILE A 328 -24.42 -22.54 31.60
CA ILE A 328 -22.96 -22.67 31.70
C ILE A 328 -22.26 -22.11 30.46
N ILE A 329 -22.82 -22.36 29.27
CA ILE A 329 -22.30 -21.83 28.00
C ILE A 329 -22.46 -20.30 27.95
N THR A 330 -23.64 -19.77 28.33
CA THR A 330 -23.88 -18.32 28.36
C THR A 330 -23.00 -17.61 29.40
N ASN A 331 -22.72 -18.23 30.54
CA ASN A 331 -21.84 -17.64 31.56
C ASN A 331 -20.36 -17.64 31.13
N LYS A 332 -19.91 -18.63 30.35
CA LYS A 332 -18.58 -18.61 29.72
C LYS A 332 -18.46 -17.56 28.60
N ILE A 333 -19.51 -17.38 27.81
CA ILE A 333 -19.57 -16.34 26.77
C ILE A 333 -19.61 -14.93 27.40
N LYS A 334 -20.35 -14.73 28.50
CA LYS A 334 -20.34 -13.47 29.26
C LYS A 334 -18.95 -13.18 29.86
N LYS A 335 -18.25 -14.17 30.42
CA LYS A 335 -16.86 -14.01 30.92
C LYS A 335 -15.86 -13.60 29.84
N PHE A 336 -16.07 -14.01 28.58
CA PHE A 336 -15.24 -13.60 27.45
C PHE A 336 -15.45 -12.13 27.05
N HIS A 337 -16.69 -11.63 27.13
CA HIS A 337 -16.99 -10.22 26.83
C HIS A 337 -16.39 -9.25 27.86
N TYR A 338 -16.20 -9.65 29.12
CA TYR A 338 -15.61 -8.79 30.16
C TYR A 338 -14.08 -8.65 30.08
N ARG A 339 -13.37 -9.53 29.34
CA ARG A 339 -11.90 -9.45 29.18
C ARG A 339 -11.43 -8.63 27.99
N ILE A 340 -12.33 -8.12 27.16
CA ILE A 340 -11.98 -7.26 26.03
C ILE A 340 -12.13 -5.78 26.45
N LYS A 341 -11.15 -5.27 27.20
CA LYS A 341 -10.90 -3.83 27.30
C LYS A 341 -9.87 -3.45 26.23
N ILE A 342 -10.35 -3.23 25.00
CA ILE A 342 -9.57 -2.56 23.94
C ILE A 342 -10.08 -1.12 23.91
N LYS A 343 -9.40 -0.25 24.65
CA LYS A 343 -9.96 1.06 25.04
C LYS A 343 -9.86 2.16 23.97
N TRP A 344 -9.11 1.97 22.89
CA TRP A 344 -8.79 3.10 21.99
C TRP A 344 -9.30 2.94 20.56
N LEU A 345 -8.97 1.84 19.88
CA LEU A 345 -9.36 1.60 18.47
C LEU A 345 -10.86 1.32 18.25
N LEU A 346 -11.62 0.93 19.28
CA LEU A 346 -13.03 0.52 19.15
C LEU A 346 -14.04 1.61 19.52
N HIS A 347 -13.64 2.70 20.18
CA HIS A 347 -14.62 3.67 20.68
C HIS A 347 -15.25 4.52 19.56
N ARG A 348 -14.51 4.77 18.48
CA ARG A 348 -15.04 5.43 17.25
C ARG A 348 -15.78 4.45 16.34
N PHE A 349 -15.21 3.27 16.08
CA PHE A 349 -15.85 2.22 15.26
C PHE A 349 -17.25 1.80 15.77
N ARG A 350 -17.52 1.87 17.08
CA ARG A 350 -18.84 1.54 17.64
C ARG A 350 -19.91 2.63 17.47
N ARG A 351 -19.56 3.91 17.29
CA ARG A 351 -20.57 4.99 17.28
C ARG A 351 -21.30 5.15 15.94
N GLN A 352 -20.70 4.72 14.84
CA GLN A 352 -21.29 4.91 13.51
C GLN A 352 -22.10 3.70 13.00
N TRP A 353 -21.72 2.47 13.37
CA TRP A 353 -22.35 1.26 12.83
C TRP A 353 -23.57 0.72 13.62
N LEU A 354 -23.96 1.37 14.72
CA LEU A 354 -25.12 0.96 15.53
C LEU A 354 -26.23 2.02 15.66
N ARG A 355 -26.25 3.04 14.80
CA ARG A 355 -27.50 3.79 14.57
C ARG A 355 -28.28 3.12 13.45
N VAL A 356 -28.96 2.03 13.81
CA VAL A 356 -30.14 1.58 13.06
C VAL A 356 -31.10 2.76 13.01
N GLN A 357 -31.35 3.32 11.81
CA GLN A 357 -32.46 4.24 11.63
C GLN A 357 -33.73 3.50 12.04
N LYS A 358 -34.44 4.02 13.05
CA LYS A 358 -35.72 3.47 13.48
C LYS A 358 -36.72 3.66 12.34
N ILE A 359 -37.05 2.58 11.64
CA ILE A 359 -38.22 2.50 10.77
C ILE A 359 -39.45 2.74 11.66
N PRO A 360 -40.30 3.74 11.41
CA PRO A 360 -41.53 3.91 12.18
C PRO A 360 -42.51 2.79 11.83
N LEU A 361 -42.96 2.07 12.87
CA LEU A 361 -43.97 1.01 12.78
C LEU A 361 -45.30 1.56 12.25
N LEU A 362 -45.91 0.78 11.35
CA LEU A 362 -47.27 0.89 10.80
C LEU A 362 -48.27 1.59 11.75
N ARG A 363 -48.82 2.72 11.32
CA ARG A 363 -50.03 3.31 11.90
C ARG A 363 -51.19 2.34 11.70
N LYS A 364 -51.86 1.96 12.79
CA LYS A 364 -53.17 1.32 12.78
C LYS A 364 -54.17 2.21 12.03
N TYR A 365 -54.86 1.65 11.05
CA TYR A 365 -56.05 2.24 10.45
C TYR A 365 -57.13 2.44 11.53
N ARG A 366 -57.62 3.67 11.68
CA ARG A 366 -58.95 3.94 12.27
C ARG A 366 -59.93 4.09 11.11
N LYS A 367 -61.03 3.33 11.15
CA LYS A 367 -62.20 3.55 10.31
C LYS A 367 -62.77 4.94 10.62
N LEU A 368 -63.13 5.67 9.58
CA LEU A 368 -63.96 6.87 9.65
C LEU A 368 -65.41 6.42 9.52
N ASP A 369 -66.25 6.81 10.49
CA ASP A 369 -67.65 7.13 10.27
C ASP A 369 -67.73 8.64 9.95
#